data_AF-A0A917UAH9-F1
#
_entry.id   AF-A0A917UAH9-F1
#
_cell.length_a   1.000
_cell.length_b   1.000
_cell.length_c   1.000
_cell.angle_alpha   90.00
_cell.angle_beta   90.00
_cell.angle_gamma   90.00
#
_symmetry.space_group_name_H-M   'P 1'
#
loop_
_entity.id
_entity.type
_entity.pdbx_description
1 polymer ?
#
loop_
_entity_poly.entity_id
_entity_poly.type
_entity_poly.pdbx_seq_one_letter_code
_entity_poly.pdbx_strand_id
1 'polypeptide(L)'
;MKRRWIIAGTAAWALVIGGLAYFSYRYDSPTARDQTTIAEALPTLDTALGSVYAALDPASSVAVLSGYTRTDQSCRVTSAREGTRFERILMVYVKSSEEGPTIDRVKSALPASYKASVSHTLTTHTLSADAGNFVLLRGGMVAAGQLRFTADTGCRVQDAPVVEATPQSEKANRAPVQAVLDTLGKPASSWQTHRLTCPSGGTLWTVEAKAPVTDDTKARTTVPPSAVVLDTEKLFAYRAGEAGASLRKDTDSLTITSTAGC
;
A
#
# COMPACT_ATOMS: atom_id res chain seq x y z
N MET A 1 -32.41 -55.99 0.23
CA MET A 1 -32.73 -54.57 -0.06
C MET A 1 -32.06 -53.57 0.87
N LYS A 2 -31.97 -53.78 2.20
CA LYS A 2 -31.42 -52.80 3.16
C LYS A 2 -29.99 -52.29 2.88
N ARG A 3 -29.06 -53.16 2.43
CA ARG A 3 -27.65 -52.79 2.18
C ARG A 3 -27.45 -51.78 1.04
N ARG A 4 -28.21 -51.90 -0.06
CA ARG A 4 -28.09 -50.99 -1.22
C ARG A 4 -28.59 -49.58 -0.89
N TRP A 5 -29.64 -49.48 -0.08
CA TRP A 5 -30.18 -48.19 0.39
C TRP A 5 -29.25 -47.49 1.37
N ILE A 6 -28.60 -48.24 2.28
CA ILE A 6 -27.58 -47.67 3.17
C ILE A 6 -26.40 -47.13 2.34
N ILE A 7 -25.89 -47.91 1.39
CA ILE A 7 -24.78 -47.47 0.53
C ILE A 7 -25.17 -46.21 -0.26
N ALA A 8 -26.35 -46.19 -0.87
CA ALA A 8 -26.83 -45.02 -1.61
C ALA A 8 -26.97 -43.78 -0.72
N GLY A 9 -27.52 -43.95 0.49
CA GLY A 9 -27.63 -42.88 1.48
C GLY A 9 -26.26 -42.35 1.91
N THR A 10 -25.30 -43.23 2.21
CA THR A 10 -23.93 -42.84 2.58
C THR A 10 -23.21 -42.14 1.43
N ALA A 11 -23.35 -42.63 0.20
CA ALA A 11 -22.73 -41.99 -0.98
C ALA A 11 -23.32 -40.61 -1.25
N ALA A 12 -24.65 -40.46 -1.18
CA ALA A 12 -25.31 -39.17 -1.32
C ALA A 12 -24.86 -38.19 -0.21
N TRP A 13 -24.76 -38.66 1.02
CA TRP A 13 -24.30 -37.84 2.14
C TRP A 13 -22.83 -37.42 2.00
N ALA A 14 -21.96 -38.32 1.56
CA ALA A 14 -20.56 -38.00 1.28
C ALA A 14 -20.43 -36.96 0.16
N LEU A 15 -21.25 -37.03 -0.89
CA LEU A 15 -21.29 -36.02 -1.95
C LEU A 15 -21.77 -34.66 -1.42
N VAL A 16 -22.78 -34.63 -0.55
CA VAL A 16 -23.25 -33.39 0.09
C VAL A 16 -22.16 -32.77 0.94
N ILE A 17 -21.50 -33.55 1.82
CA ILE A 17 -20.39 -33.07 2.65
C ILE A 17 -19.23 -32.58 1.77
N GLY A 18 -18.84 -33.36 0.77
CA GLY A 18 -17.77 -32.99 -0.15
C GLY A 18 -18.07 -31.71 -0.92
N GLY A 19 -19.31 -31.55 -1.40
CA GLY A 19 -19.77 -30.35 -2.08
C GLY A 19 -19.76 -29.12 -1.18
N LEU A 20 -20.26 -29.23 0.05
CA LEU A 20 -20.24 -28.14 1.03
C LEU A 20 -18.81 -27.77 1.45
N ALA A 21 -17.94 -28.75 1.66
CA ALA A 21 -16.53 -28.52 1.99
C ALA A 21 -15.79 -27.83 0.84
N TYR A 22 -16.03 -28.25 -0.41
CA TYR A 22 -15.46 -27.60 -1.59
C TYR A 22 -15.96 -26.16 -1.76
N PHE A 23 -17.27 -25.94 -1.56
CA PHE A 23 -17.85 -24.61 -1.61
C PHE A 23 -17.25 -23.69 -0.54
N SER A 24 -17.20 -24.17 0.71
CA SER A 24 -16.60 -23.43 1.82
C SER A 24 -15.13 -23.09 1.56
N TYR A 25 -14.32 -24.07 1.15
CA TYR A 25 -12.91 -23.86 0.78
C TYR A 25 -12.74 -22.79 -0.33
N ARG A 26 -13.69 -22.69 -1.26
CA ARG A 26 -13.57 -21.81 -2.42
C ARG A 26 -14.10 -20.39 -2.19
N TYR A 27 -15.08 -20.23 -1.30
CA TYR A 27 -15.85 -18.99 -1.16
C TYR A 27 -15.86 -18.40 0.26
N ASP A 28 -15.59 -19.18 1.30
CA ASP A 28 -15.55 -18.66 2.66
C ASP A 28 -14.19 -18.00 2.94
N SER A 29 -14.24 -16.85 3.61
CA SER A 29 -13.05 -16.17 4.08
C SER A 29 -12.36 -16.97 5.19
N PRO A 30 -11.02 -16.90 5.30
CA PRO A 30 -10.29 -17.52 6.41
C PRO A 30 -10.83 -17.06 7.76
N THR A 31 -11.11 -18.00 8.66
CA THR A 31 -11.61 -17.71 10.02
C THR A 31 -10.49 -17.54 11.04
N ALA A 32 -9.25 -17.90 10.68
CA ALA A 32 -8.07 -17.71 11.50
C ALA A 32 -6.82 -17.38 10.65
N ARG A 33 -5.93 -16.55 11.21
CA ARG A 33 -4.72 -16.05 10.52
C ARG A 33 -3.74 -17.15 10.14
N ASP A 34 -3.64 -18.17 10.99
CA ASP A 34 -2.76 -19.33 10.88
C ASP A 34 -3.12 -20.26 9.70
N GLN A 35 -4.32 -20.09 9.12
CA GLN A 35 -4.78 -20.79 7.93
C GLN A 35 -4.32 -20.13 6.62
N THR A 36 -3.61 -19.01 6.70
CA THR A 36 -3.22 -18.22 5.52
C THR A 36 -1.72 -17.95 5.49
N THR A 37 -1.20 -17.75 4.28
CA THR A 37 0.22 -17.48 4.05
C THR A 37 0.49 -16.01 3.77
N ILE A 38 1.77 -15.62 3.76
CA ILE A 38 2.16 -14.27 3.32
C ILE A 38 1.72 -14.05 1.87
N ALA A 39 1.98 -15.00 0.96
CA ALA A 39 1.63 -14.86 -0.45
C ALA A 39 0.13 -14.61 -0.69
N GLU A 40 -0.74 -15.25 0.10
CA GLU A 40 -2.20 -15.06 0.03
C GLU A 40 -2.65 -13.69 0.56
N ALA A 41 -1.91 -13.09 1.48
CA ALA A 41 -2.23 -11.80 2.09
C ALA A 41 -1.81 -10.60 1.22
N LEU A 42 -0.72 -10.73 0.43
CA LEU A 42 -0.16 -9.62 -0.36
C LEU A 42 -1.18 -8.96 -1.32
N PRO A 43 -2.01 -9.68 -2.08
CA PRO A 43 -3.00 -9.05 -2.95
C PRO A 43 -4.04 -8.24 -2.19
N THR A 44 -4.42 -8.69 -0.99
CA THR A 44 -5.36 -7.95 -0.12
C THR A 44 -4.72 -6.68 0.41
N LEU A 45 -3.45 -6.76 0.81
CA LEU A 45 -2.64 -5.61 1.23
C LEU A 45 -2.50 -4.57 0.11
N ASP A 46 -2.18 -4.99 -1.11
CA ASP A 46 -2.08 -4.09 -2.26
C ASP A 46 -3.43 -3.46 -2.62
N THR A 47 -4.52 -4.25 -2.60
CA THR A 47 -5.88 -3.74 -2.87
C THR A 47 -6.33 -2.74 -1.82
N ALA A 48 -5.96 -2.94 -0.55
CA ALA A 48 -6.29 -2.02 0.53
C ALA A 48 -5.62 -0.65 0.31
N LEU A 49 -4.33 -0.63 0.00
CA LEU A 49 -3.62 0.61 -0.31
C LEU A 49 -4.08 1.24 -1.63
N GLY A 50 -4.43 0.41 -2.63
CA GLY A 50 -5.02 0.89 -3.87
C GLY A 50 -6.37 1.57 -3.66
N SER A 51 -7.18 1.07 -2.72
CA SER A 51 -8.45 1.69 -2.33
C SER A 51 -8.23 3.02 -1.61
N VAL A 52 -7.18 3.12 -0.77
CA VAL A 52 -6.77 4.40 -0.18
C VAL A 52 -6.35 5.38 -1.27
N TYR A 53 -5.49 4.97 -2.20
CA TYR A 53 -5.04 5.83 -3.29
C TYR A 53 -6.19 6.33 -4.17
N ALA A 54 -7.11 5.44 -4.54
CA ALA A 54 -8.28 5.79 -5.35
C ALA A 54 -9.24 6.77 -4.65
N ALA A 55 -9.18 6.87 -3.32
CA ALA A 55 -9.96 7.82 -2.54
C ALA A 55 -9.33 9.21 -2.44
N LEU A 56 -8.07 9.38 -2.88
CA LEU A 56 -7.37 10.65 -2.82
C LEU A 56 -7.88 11.61 -3.90
N ASP A 57 -7.81 12.91 -3.62
CA ASP A 57 -8.02 13.91 -4.66
C ASP A 57 -6.69 14.19 -5.36
N PRO A 58 -6.55 13.87 -6.66
CA PRO A 58 -5.30 14.04 -7.37
C PRO A 58 -4.89 15.51 -7.51
N ALA A 59 -5.82 16.46 -7.39
CA ALA A 59 -5.52 17.88 -7.49
C ALA A 59 -4.87 18.44 -6.22
N SER A 60 -5.13 17.84 -5.06
CA SER A 60 -4.71 18.36 -3.75
C SER A 60 -3.76 17.42 -2.99
N SER A 61 -3.38 16.28 -3.57
CA SER A 61 -2.53 15.29 -2.92
C SER A 61 -1.43 14.71 -3.81
N VAL A 62 -0.34 14.29 -3.16
CA VAL A 62 0.74 13.50 -3.76
C VAL A 62 0.93 12.25 -2.94
N ALA A 63 0.90 11.07 -3.56
CA ALA A 63 1.13 9.81 -2.87
C ALA A 63 2.49 9.18 -3.25
N VAL A 64 3.09 8.46 -2.31
CA VAL A 64 4.34 7.72 -2.50
C VAL A 64 4.18 6.32 -1.90
N LEU A 65 4.22 5.31 -2.75
CA LEU A 65 4.16 3.92 -2.34
C LEU A 65 5.56 3.40 -2.00
N SER A 66 5.72 2.75 -0.84
CA SER A 66 6.94 2.05 -0.48
C SER A 66 6.97 0.62 -1.02
N GLY A 67 8.14 0.02 -0.98
CA GLY A 67 8.27 -1.43 -1.13
C GLY A 67 7.70 -2.20 0.07
N TYR A 68 7.54 -3.50 -0.09
CA TYR A 68 7.28 -4.42 1.02
C TYR A 68 8.41 -4.38 2.06
N THR A 69 8.04 -4.19 3.31
CA THR A 69 8.98 -4.16 4.44
C THR A 69 8.68 -5.33 5.37
N ARG A 70 9.67 -6.18 5.62
CA ARG A 70 9.58 -7.24 6.62
C ARG A 70 9.79 -6.64 8.01
N THR A 71 8.74 -6.60 8.83
CA THR A 71 8.76 -5.94 10.15
C THR A 71 9.08 -6.90 11.29
N ASP A 72 8.83 -8.19 11.12
CA ASP A 72 9.17 -9.23 12.08
C ASP A 72 9.48 -10.55 11.34
N GLN A 73 10.59 -11.19 11.69
CA GLN A 73 11.08 -12.42 11.04
C GLN A 73 10.84 -13.68 11.90
N SER A 74 10.45 -13.49 13.16
CA SER A 74 10.33 -14.56 14.16
C SER A 74 9.08 -14.37 15.00
N CYS A 75 8.03 -13.82 14.39
CA CYS A 75 6.73 -13.78 15.04
C CYS A 75 6.20 -15.21 15.09
N ARG A 76 5.53 -15.58 16.18
CA ARG A 76 4.97 -16.92 16.32
C ARG A 76 3.53 -16.96 15.83
N VAL A 77 3.25 -17.82 14.84
CA VAL A 77 1.89 -18.11 14.39
C VAL A 77 1.23 -19.07 15.38
N THR A 78 1.98 -20.09 15.81
CA THR A 78 1.62 -20.97 16.93
C THR A 78 2.86 -21.22 17.79
N SER A 79 2.71 -21.91 18.92
CA SER A 79 3.84 -22.32 19.77
C SER A 79 4.88 -23.18 19.05
N ALA A 80 4.52 -23.84 17.94
CA ALA A 80 5.37 -24.73 17.17
C ALA A 80 5.67 -24.23 15.75
N ARG A 81 5.12 -23.07 15.34
CA ARG A 81 5.21 -22.57 13.96
C ARG A 81 5.64 -21.11 13.93
N GLU A 82 6.85 -20.90 13.43
CA GLU A 82 7.40 -19.57 13.17
C GLU A 82 6.71 -18.92 11.97
N GLY A 83 6.72 -17.60 11.94
CA GLY A 83 6.12 -16.79 10.93
C GLY A 83 6.90 -15.51 10.68
N THR A 84 6.37 -14.73 9.76
CA THR A 84 6.91 -13.45 9.34
C THR A 84 5.77 -12.46 9.20
N ARG A 85 6.08 -11.17 9.31
CA ARG A 85 5.15 -10.07 9.12
C ARG A 85 5.69 -9.11 8.07
N PHE A 86 4.84 -8.76 7.12
CA PHE A 86 5.13 -7.74 6.12
C PHE A 86 4.16 -6.58 6.26
N GLU A 87 4.66 -5.39 5.98
CA GLU A 87 3.85 -4.20 5.79
C GLU A 87 4.21 -3.49 4.50
N ARG A 88 3.29 -2.67 4.03
CA ARG A 88 3.54 -1.73 2.94
C ARG A 88 2.90 -0.40 3.29
N ILE A 89 3.52 0.68 2.83
CA ILE A 89 3.18 2.03 3.24
C ILE A 89 2.83 2.87 2.01
N LEU A 90 1.72 3.58 2.08
CA LEU A 90 1.40 4.68 1.19
C LEU A 90 1.51 5.97 1.99
N MET A 91 2.57 6.74 1.73
CA MET A 91 2.68 8.11 2.23
C MET A 91 1.82 9.02 1.37
N VAL A 92 1.04 9.90 1.99
CA VAL A 92 0.20 10.87 1.31
C VAL A 92 0.53 12.25 1.83
N TYR A 93 0.90 13.14 0.92
CA TYR A 93 1.22 14.53 1.19
C TYR A 93 0.06 15.41 0.76
N VAL A 94 -0.34 16.28 1.68
CA VAL A 94 -1.44 17.24 1.53
C VAL A 94 -1.03 18.56 2.19
N LYS A 95 -1.84 19.61 2.01
CA LYS A 95 -1.70 20.83 2.81
C LYS A 95 -1.98 20.53 4.28
N SER A 96 -1.36 21.28 5.19
CA SER A 96 -1.47 21.05 6.64
C SER A 96 -2.83 21.40 7.28
N SER A 97 -3.85 21.70 6.47
CA SER A 97 -5.23 21.86 6.91
C SER A 97 -6.14 20.77 6.35
N GLU A 98 -5.61 19.87 5.51
CA GLU A 98 -6.37 18.89 4.73
C GLU A 98 -6.21 17.46 5.29
N GLU A 99 -5.46 17.25 6.37
CA GLU A 99 -5.19 15.92 6.93
C GLU A 99 -6.48 15.23 7.41
N GLY A 100 -7.27 15.92 8.23
CA GLY A 100 -8.57 15.43 8.71
C GLY A 100 -9.54 15.16 7.56
N PRO A 101 -9.84 16.16 6.70
CA PRO A 101 -10.69 15.98 5.52
C PRO A 101 -10.24 14.84 4.60
N THR A 102 -8.94 14.65 4.40
CA THR A 102 -8.40 13.55 3.58
C THR A 102 -8.67 12.19 4.23
N ILE A 103 -8.49 12.06 5.54
CA ILE A 103 -8.80 10.81 6.26
C ILE A 103 -10.30 10.50 6.20
N ASP A 104 -11.17 11.50 6.35
CA ASP A 104 -12.63 11.32 6.24
C ASP A 104 -13.05 10.89 4.83
N ARG A 105 -12.41 11.46 3.80
CA ARG A 105 -12.63 11.05 2.41
C ARG A 105 -12.21 9.60 2.18
N VAL A 106 -11.03 9.21 2.66
CA VAL A 106 -10.55 7.83 2.59
C VAL A 106 -11.55 6.90 3.28
N LYS A 107 -11.93 7.17 4.53
CA LYS A 107 -12.93 6.37 5.27
C LYS A 107 -14.22 6.20 4.47
N SER A 108 -14.73 7.27 3.86
CA SER A 108 -16.01 7.26 3.15
C SER A 108 -15.96 6.49 1.82
N ALA A 109 -14.79 6.42 1.19
CA ALA A 109 -14.57 5.71 -0.07
C ALA A 109 -14.14 4.24 0.11
N LEU A 110 -13.61 3.86 1.28
CA LEU A 110 -13.24 2.48 1.56
C LEU A 110 -14.47 1.56 1.50
N PRO A 111 -14.32 0.30 1.06
CA PRO A 111 -15.41 -0.67 1.05
C PRO A 111 -16.08 -0.78 2.43
N ALA A 112 -17.42 -0.85 2.47
CA ALA A 112 -18.14 -0.98 3.73
C ALA A 112 -17.75 -2.25 4.53
N SER A 113 -17.33 -3.31 3.82
CA SER A 113 -16.79 -4.53 4.43
C SER A 113 -15.54 -4.29 5.27
N TYR A 114 -14.80 -3.20 5.03
CA TYR A 114 -13.59 -2.87 5.76
C TYR A 114 -13.87 -2.36 7.18
N LYS A 115 -15.11 -1.96 7.47
CA LYS A 115 -15.54 -1.43 8.78
C LYS A 115 -14.61 -0.32 9.28
N ALA A 116 -14.23 0.59 8.38
CA ALA A 116 -13.29 1.66 8.68
C ALA A 116 -13.81 2.57 9.80
N SER A 117 -12.96 2.83 10.79
CA SER A 117 -13.19 3.77 11.88
C SER A 117 -12.16 4.89 11.82
N VAL A 118 -12.59 6.09 12.20
CA VAL A 118 -11.73 7.27 12.27
C VAL A 118 -11.85 7.87 13.67
N SER A 119 -10.73 8.33 14.20
CA SER A 119 -10.67 9.08 15.45
C SER A 119 -9.94 10.41 15.20
N HIS A 120 -10.51 11.48 15.74
CA HIS A 120 -9.97 12.83 15.65
C HIS A 120 -9.77 13.40 17.05
N THR A 121 -8.61 14.01 17.23
CA THR A 121 -8.31 14.90 18.34
C THR A 121 -7.86 16.24 17.78
N LEU A 122 -7.53 17.20 18.64
CA LEU A 122 -7.00 18.50 18.21
C LEU A 122 -5.70 18.40 17.42
N THR A 123 -4.92 17.33 17.61
CA THR A 123 -3.58 17.18 17.04
C THR A 123 -3.35 15.83 16.34
N THR A 124 -4.37 14.97 16.29
CA THR A 124 -4.25 13.65 15.67
C THR A 124 -5.49 13.29 14.87
N HIS A 125 -5.24 12.68 13.72
CA HIS A 125 -6.28 12.08 12.89
C HIS A 125 -5.80 10.66 12.59
N THR A 126 -6.58 9.66 12.97
CA THR A 126 -6.24 8.25 12.76
C THR A 126 -7.38 7.49 12.12
N LEU A 127 -7.02 6.47 11.34
CA LEU A 127 -7.93 5.56 10.68
C LEU A 127 -7.51 4.12 10.99
N SER A 128 -8.48 3.25 11.22
CA SER A 128 -8.26 1.81 11.34
C SER A 128 -9.33 1.07 10.54
N ALA A 129 -8.95 0.04 9.79
CA ALA A 129 -9.87 -0.77 9.02
C ALA A 129 -9.33 -2.21 8.88
N ASP A 130 -10.22 -3.17 8.70
CA ASP A 130 -9.89 -4.56 8.41
C ASP A 130 -10.13 -4.81 6.92
N ALA A 131 -9.08 -4.91 6.12
CA ALA A 131 -9.20 -5.09 4.68
C ALA A 131 -9.71 -6.49 4.27
N GLY A 132 -10.03 -7.35 5.25
CA GLY A 132 -10.31 -8.75 5.06
C GLY A 132 -9.01 -9.55 5.04
N ASN A 133 -9.16 -10.88 5.04
CA ASN A 133 -8.03 -11.80 5.11
C ASN A 133 -7.05 -11.42 6.24
N PHE A 134 -7.53 -10.87 7.35
CA PHE A 134 -6.74 -10.36 8.48
C PHE A 134 -5.67 -9.29 8.17
N VAL A 135 -5.79 -8.57 7.05
CA VAL A 135 -4.92 -7.46 6.73
C VAL A 135 -5.41 -6.21 7.44
N LEU A 136 -4.59 -5.67 8.34
CA LEU A 136 -4.91 -4.45 9.08
C LEU A 136 -4.47 -3.22 8.27
N LEU A 137 -5.41 -2.34 7.95
CA LEU A 137 -5.14 -1.03 7.38
C LEU A 137 -5.18 0.03 8.49
N ARG A 138 -4.07 0.75 8.67
CA ARG A 138 -3.98 1.89 9.58
C ARG A 138 -3.65 3.15 8.79
N GLY A 139 -4.27 4.26 9.13
CA GLY A 139 -3.95 5.58 8.59
C GLY A 139 -3.72 6.57 9.71
N GLY A 140 -2.88 7.57 9.49
CA GLY A 140 -2.84 8.70 10.39
C GLY A 140 -1.79 9.75 10.04
N MET A 141 -1.91 10.90 10.68
CA MET A 141 -0.94 11.99 10.55
C MET A 141 0.36 11.64 11.27
N VAL A 142 1.49 11.76 10.58
CA VAL A 142 2.84 11.58 11.15
C VAL A 142 3.58 12.90 11.32
N ALA A 143 3.20 13.92 10.55
CA ALA A 143 3.63 15.31 10.67
C ALA A 143 2.60 16.19 9.94
N ALA A 144 2.69 17.51 10.12
CA ALA A 144 1.84 18.46 9.38
C ALA A 144 1.97 18.24 7.86
N GLY A 145 0.84 18.08 7.19
CA GLY A 145 0.72 17.76 5.76
C GLY A 145 1.11 16.33 5.37
N GLN A 146 1.46 15.46 6.32
CA GLN A 146 1.97 14.12 6.05
C GLN A 146 1.12 13.04 6.71
N LEU A 147 0.42 12.28 5.87
CA LEU A 147 -0.36 11.12 6.25
C LEU A 147 0.38 9.83 5.89
N ARG A 148 0.35 8.85 6.80
CA ARG A 148 0.89 7.51 6.59
C ARG A 148 -0.25 6.51 6.61
N PHE A 149 -0.46 5.80 5.51
CA PHE A 149 -1.33 4.63 5.45
C PHE A 149 -0.47 3.38 5.38
N THR A 150 -0.69 2.43 6.28
CA THR A 150 0.06 1.18 6.40
C THR A 150 -0.91 0.02 6.33
N ALA A 151 -0.70 -0.89 5.38
CA ALA A 151 -1.39 -2.16 5.31
C ALA A 151 -0.43 -3.26 5.77
N ASP A 152 -0.92 -4.14 6.63
CA ASP A 152 -0.10 -5.05 7.43
C ASP A 152 -0.67 -6.46 7.38
N THR A 153 0.16 -7.44 7.02
CA THR A 153 -0.28 -8.84 6.91
C THR A 153 -0.58 -9.47 8.26
N GLY A 154 -0.08 -8.91 9.37
CA GLY A 154 0.06 -9.63 10.62
C GLY A 154 1.07 -10.78 10.51
N CYS A 155 1.20 -11.55 11.59
CA CYS A 155 2.10 -12.71 11.62
C CYS A 155 1.52 -13.91 10.87
N ARG A 156 2.24 -14.42 9.87
CA ARG A 156 1.84 -15.58 9.05
C ARG A 156 3.02 -16.41 8.61
N VAL A 157 2.73 -17.60 8.10
CA VAL A 157 3.76 -18.46 7.51
C VAL A 157 4.18 -17.89 6.17
N GLN A 158 5.48 -17.82 5.96
CA GLN A 158 6.05 -17.48 4.67
C GLN A 158 6.31 -18.77 3.89
N ASP A 159 5.51 -19.00 2.87
CA ASP A 159 5.55 -20.15 1.96
C ASP A 159 6.34 -19.85 0.67
N ALA A 160 6.48 -18.57 0.32
CA ALA A 160 7.24 -18.10 -0.84
C ALA A 160 8.02 -16.80 -0.54
N PRO A 161 9.07 -16.49 -1.31
CA PRO A 161 9.71 -15.17 -1.27
C PRO A 161 8.72 -14.06 -1.63
N VAL A 162 8.78 -12.93 -0.89
CA VAL A 162 8.07 -11.71 -1.26
C VAL A 162 8.91 -10.95 -2.28
N VAL A 163 8.35 -10.70 -3.46
CA VAL A 163 9.05 -10.06 -4.58
C VAL A 163 8.21 -8.91 -5.11
N GLU A 164 8.82 -7.74 -5.29
CA GLU A 164 8.21 -6.63 -6.03
C GLU A 164 8.13 -6.98 -7.50
N ALA A 165 7.02 -6.65 -8.16
CA ALA A 165 6.96 -6.89 -9.59
C ALA A 165 7.82 -5.90 -10.36
N THR A 166 8.49 -6.41 -11.39
CA THR A 166 9.27 -5.61 -12.32
C THR A 166 8.33 -4.85 -13.28
N PRO A 167 8.55 -3.56 -13.53
CA PRO A 167 7.78 -2.81 -14.53
C PRO A 167 8.01 -3.33 -15.95
N GLN A 168 6.96 -3.23 -16.78
CA GLN A 168 7.04 -3.62 -18.19
C GLN A 168 7.99 -2.71 -18.99
N SER A 169 8.15 -1.45 -18.58
CA SER A 169 9.14 -0.52 -19.14
C SER A 169 9.79 0.31 -18.03
N GLU A 170 11.01 -0.05 -17.65
CA GLU A 170 11.78 0.70 -16.66
C GLU A 170 12.05 2.14 -17.11
N LYS A 171 12.38 2.34 -18.39
CA LYS A 171 12.79 3.65 -18.90
C LYS A 171 11.66 4.67 -18.87
N ALA A 172 10.45 4.29 -19.29
CA ALA A 172 9.30 5.18 -19.31
C ALA A 172 8.92 5.64 -17.89
N ASN A 173 8.89 4.69 -16.95
CA ASN A 173 8.51 4.98 -15.57
C ASN A 173 9.56 5.86 -14.85
N ARG A 174 10.85 5.75 -15.22
CA ARG A 174 11.94 6.53 -14.62
C ARG A 174 12.06 7.96 -15.14
N ALA A 175 11.48 8.29 -16.29
CA ALA A 175 11.69 9.58 -16.94
C ALA A 175 11.39 10.81 -16.05
N PRO A 176 10.29 10.86 -15.26
CA PRO A 176 10.03 12.02 -14.39
C PRO A 176 11.08 12.19 -13.29
N VAL A 177 11.52 11.09 -12.67
CA VAL A 177 12.56 11.11 -11.63
C VAL A 177 13.92 11.47 -12.24
N GLN A 178 14.21 10.97 -13.46
CA GLN A 178 15.43 11.30 -14.18
C GLN A 178 15.52 12.80 -14.50
N ALA A 179 14.42 13.45 -14.90
CA ALA A 179 14.40 14.88 -15.18
C ALA A 179 14.76 15.73 -13.93
N VAL A 180 14.33 15.29 -12.74
CA VAL A 180 14.73 15.92 -11.47
C VAL A 180 16.23 15.71 -11.22
N LEU A 181 16.73 14.48 -11.38
CA LEU A 181 18.15 14.17 -11.23
C LEU A 181 19.04 14.98 -12.19
N ASP A 182 18.60 15.13 -13.44
CA ASP A 182 19.29 15.93 -14.46
C ASP A 182 19.32 17.42 -14.08
N THR A 183 18.20 17.95 -13.56
CA THR A 183 18.11 19.32 -13.03
C THR A 183 19.08 19.56 -11.87
N LEU A 184 19.25 18.55 -11.02
CA LEU A 184 20.18 18.58 -9.90
C LEU A 184 21.64 18.33 -10.32
N GLY A 185 21.88 17.82 -11.54
CA GLY A 185 23.19 17.41 -12.02
C GLY A 185 23.77 16.26 -11.20
N LYS A 186 22.92 15.32 -10.74
CA LYS A 186 23.33 14.20 -9.88
C LYS A 186 22.89 12.86 -10.46
N PRO A 187 23.75 11.83 -10.44
CA PRO A 187 23.32 10.48 -10.73
C PRO A 187 22.53 9.90 -9.55
N ALA A 188 21.61 8.99 -9.84
CA ALA A 188 21.03 8.14 -8.81
C ALA A 188 22.07 7.13 -8.31
N SER A 189 22.17 6.94 -7.00
CA SER A 189 22.91 5.85 -6.35
C SER A 189 22.13 4.55 -6.33
N SER A 190 20.80 4.61 -6.33
CA SER A 190 19.93 3.43 -6.46
C SER A 190 18.59 3.80 -7.09
N TRP A 191 17.95 2.79 -7.69
CA TRP A 191 16.61 2.87 -8.26
C TRP A 191 15.75 1.76 -7.66
N GLN A 192 14.50 2.09 -7.34
CA GLN A 192 13.47 1.14 -6.96
C GLN A 192 12.18 1.47 -7.69
N THR A 193 11.34 0.44 -7.87
CA THR A 193 10.02 0.60 -8.45
C THR A 193 9.04 -0.24 -7.66
N HIS A 194 7.92 0.37 -7.34
CA HIS A 194 6.85 -0.19 -6.53
C HIS A 194 5.54 -0.10 -7.31
N ARG A 195 4.64 -1.04 -7.04
CA ARG A 195 3.32 -1.01 -7.66
C ARG A 195 2.22 -1.49 -6.75
N LEU A 196 1.00 -1.04 -7.02
CA LEU A 196 -0.21 -1.65 -6.49
C LEU A 196 -1.27 -1.76 -7.59
N THR A 197 -2.19 -2.69 -7.41
CA THR A 197 -3.35 -2.82 -8.30
C THR A 197 -4.45 -1.86 -7.83
N CYS A 198 -5.03 -1.10 -8.75
CA CYS A 198 -6.09 -0.14 -8.44
C CYS A 198 -7.47 -0.82 -8.51
N PRO A 199 -8.44 -0.47 -7.64
CA PRO A 199 -9.78 -1.07 -7.67
C PRO A 199 -10.55 -0.83 -8.98
N SER A 200 -10.31 0.30 -9.65
CA SER A 200 -10.91 0.68 -10.94
C SER A 200 -10.30 -0.06 -12.14
N GLY A 201 -9.30 -0.92 -11.92
CA GLY A 201 -8.43 -1.44 -12.96
C GLY A 201 -7.19 -0.56 -13.16
N GLY A 202 -6.16 -1.13 -13.82
CA GLY A 202 -4.87 -0.47 -13.99
C GLY A 202 -3.88 -0.75 -12.86
N THR A 203 -2.77 -0.01 -12.86
CA THR A 203 -1.67 -0.18 -11.91
C THR A 203 -1.08 1.17 -11.55
N LEU A 204 -0.98 1.43 -10.26
CA LEU A 204 -0.20 2.54 -9.74
C LEU A 204 1.26 2.15 -9.75
N TRP A 205 2.12 3.01 -10.27
CA TRP A 205 3.56 2.85 -10.24
C TRP A 205 4.18 3.98 -9.43
N THR A 206 5.04 3.64 -8.48
CA THR A 206 5.96 4.59 -7.83
C THR A 206 7.38 4.22 -8.22
N VAL A 207 8.08 5.16 -8.84
CA VAL A 207 9.53 5.06 -9.04
C VAL A 207 10.21 5.88 -7.97
N GLU A 208 11.22 5.29 -7.33
CA GLU A 208 12.08 5.92 -6.35
C GLU A 208 13.52 5.90 -6.86
N ALA A 209 14.22 7.02 -6.73
CA ALA A 209 15.66 7.11 -6.84
C ALA A 209 16.25 7.72 -5.58
N LYS A 210 17.41 7.23 -5.17
CA LYS A 210 18.24 7.91 -4.17
C LYS A 210 19.41 8.58 -4.85
N ALA A 211 19.78 9.75 -4.38
CA ALA A 211 20.98 10.47 -4.79
C ALA A 211 21.71 11.02 -3.55
N PRO A 212 23.03 11.27 -3.62
CA PRO A 212 23.74 11.97 -2.54
C PRO A 212 23.10 13.33 -2.22
N VAL A 213 23.15 13.76 -0.94
CA VAL A 213 22.53 15.03 -0.51
C VAL A 213 22.94 16.16 -1.43
N THR A 214 21.91 16.85 -1.87
CA THR A 214 22.00 17.97 -2.79
C THR A 214 21.12 19.07 -2.26
N ASP A 215 21.58 20.30 -2.45
CA ASP A 215 20.71 21.45 -2.39
C ASP A 215 19.63 21.31 -3.49
N ASP A 216 18.41 20.98 -3.08
CA ASP A 216 17.27 20.77 -3.96
C ASP A 216 16.59 22.08 -4.40
N THR A 217 17.12 23.24 -3.99
CA THR A 217 16.56 24.56 -4.33
C THR A 217 16.35 24.72 -5.83
N LYS A 218 17.31 24.25 -6.66
CA LYS A 218 17.17 24.29 -8.12
C LYS A 218 15.97 23.49 -8.64
N ALA A 219 15.69 22.33 -8.06
CA ALA A 219 14.54 21.52 -8.45
C ALA A 219 13.22 22.09 -7.90
N ARG A 220 13.26 22.82 -6.78
CA ARG A 220 12.08 23.50 -6.24
C ARG A 220 11.67 24.70 -7.08
N THR A 221 12.63 25.51 -7.55
CA THR A 221 12.36 26.73 -8.30
C THR A 221 11.87 26.49 -9.73
N THR A 222 12.03 25.28 -10.27
CA THR A 222 11.49 24.91 -11.59
C THR A 222 10.01 24.51 -11.54
N VAL A 223 9.45 24.31 -10.34
CA VAL A 223 8.05 23.90 -10.15
C VAL A 223 7.16 25.13 -9.96
N PRO A 224 6.06 25.27 -10.75
CA PRO A 224 5.11 26.36 -10.56
C PRO A 224 4.49 26.32 -9.15
N PRO A 225 4.29 27.48 -8.47
CA PRO A 225 3.69 27.51 -7.15
C PRO A 225 2.31 26.85 -7.06
N SER A 226 1.53 26.88 -8.15
CA SER A 226 0.21 26.24 -8.23
C SER A 226 0.26 24.72 -8.23
N ALA A 227 1.41 24.12 -8.55
CA ALA A 227 1.60 22.67 -8.54
C ALA A 227 2.09 22.15 -7.18
N VAL A 228 2.54 23.02 -6.29
CA VAL A 228 3.09 22.65 -4.98
C VAL A 228 1.97 22.22 -4.05
N VAL A 229 2.10 21.02 -3.48
CA VAL A 229 1.16 20.46 -2.50
C VAL A 229 1.68 20.64 -1.08
N LEU A 230 2.97 20.39 -0.86
CA LEU A 230 3.63 20.53 0.43
C LEU A 230 5.07 20.99 0.24
N ASP A 231 5.46 22.05 0.95
CA ASP A 231 6.80 22.60 0.93
C ASP A 231 7.30 22.81 2.36
N THR A 232 8.26 21.97 2.76
CA THR A 232 8.93 22.02 4.06
C THR A 232 10.43 21.89 3.83
N GLU A 233 11.22 22.18 4.87
CA GLU A 233 12.68 22.05 4.80
C GLU A 233 13.14 20.66 4.31
N LYS A 234 12.50 19.59 4.81
CA LYS A 234 12.89 18.19 4.54
C LYS A 234 12.10 17.52 3.43
N LEU A 235 10.98 18.09 3.00
CA LEU A 235 10.08 17.45 2.05
C LEU A 235 9.47 18.50 1.12
N PHE A 236 9.54 18.23 -0.18
CA PHE A 236 8.89 18.99 -1.23
C PHE A 236 8.04 18.05 -2.08
N ALA A 237 6.73 18.25 -2.14
CA ALA A 237 5.81 17.43 -2.90
C ALA A 237 4.96 18.29 -3.84
N TYR A 238 4.85 17.88 -5.10
CA TYR A 238 4.17 18.65 -6.14
C TYR A 238 3.53 17.76 -7.21
N ARG A 239 2.61 18.34 -7.97
CA ARG A 239 1.97 17.71 -9.12
C ARG A 239 2.79 17.94 -10.39
N ALA A 240 3.06 16.87 -11.13
CA ALA A 240 3.72 16.88 -12.43
C ALA A 240 2.77 16.30 -13.48
N GLY A 241 1.76 17.08 -13.87
CA GLY A 241 0.62 16.59 -14.66
C GLY A 241 -0.19 15.56 -13.89
N GLU A 242 -0.38 14.38 -14.48
CA GLU A 242 -1.10 13.27 -13.85
C GLU A 242 -0.27 12.56 -12.77
N ALA A 243 1.04 12.77 -12.73
CA ALA A 243 1.92 12.21 -11.72
C ALA A 243 2.01 13.11 -10.47
N GLY A 244 2.18 12.49 -9.31
CA GLY A 244 2.69 13.15 -8.11
C GLY A 244 4.20 12.93 -7.98
N ALA A 245 4.96 13.95 -7.61
CA ALA A 245 6.40 13.84 -7.38
C ALA A 245 6.77 14.34 -5.98
N SER A 246 7.80 13.76 -5.38
CA SER A 246 8.33 14.25 -4.11
C SER A 246 9.85 14.17 -4.02
N LEU A 247 10.43 15.10 -3.28
CA LEU A 247 11.83 15.16 -2.90
C LEU A 247 11.89 15.16 -1.38
N ARG A 248 12.44 14.09 -0.80
CA ARG A 248 12.63 13.95 0.65
C ARG A 248 14.11 13.94 0.99
N LYS A 249 14.54 14.90 1.81
CA LYS A 249 15.89 14.94 2.37
C LYS A 249 15.97 14.03 3.59
N ASP A 250 16.87 13.08 3.53
CA ASP A 250 17.40 12.33 4.66
C ASP A 250 18.78 12.91 5.04
N THR A 251 19.42 12.38 6.09
CA THR A 251 20.71 12.91 6.57
C THR A 251 21.79 12.94 5.49
N ASP A 252 21.91 11.85 4.73
CA ASP A 252 22.98 11.63 3.74
C ASP A 252 22.47 11.29 2.34
N SER A 253 21.16 11.38 2.11
CA SER A 253 20.56 11.18 0.79
C SER A 253 19.37 12.08 0.50
N LEU A 254 19.13 12.33 -0.78
CA LEU A 254 17.88 12.83 -1.31
C LEU A 254 17.12 11.68 -1.96
N THR A 255 15.92 11.39 -1.47
CA THR A 255 14.99 10.42 -2.06
C THR A 255 14.05 11.17 -2.99
N ILE A 256 14.03 10.82 -4.27
CA ILE A 256 13.18 11.42 -5.30
C ILE A 256 12.18 10.37 -5.75
N THR A 257 10.90 10.70 -5.74
CA THR A 257 9.85 9.78 -6.18
C THR A 257 8.94 10.40 -7.22
N SER A 258 8.40 9.55 -8.09
CA SER A 258 7.29 9.88 -8.98
C SER A 258 6.28 8.74 -8.94
N THR A 259 5.01 9.10 -8.73
CA THR A 259 3.89 8.17 -8.61
C THR A 259 2.82 8.52 -9.63
N ALA A 260 2.44 7.57 -10.48
CA ALA A 260 1.43 7.76 -11.52
C ALA A 260 0.69 6.46 -11.86
N GLY A 261 -0.46 6.59 -12.50
CA GLY A 261 -1.36 5.47 -12.81
C GLY A 261 -2.51 5.36 -11.81
N CYS A 262 -3.36 4.35 -12.02
CA CYS A 262 -4.80 4.39 -11.71
C CYS A 262 -5.52 5.52 -12.49
#